data_AF-A0A7J6VXY3-F1
#
_entry.id   AF-A0A7J6VXY3-F1
#
_cell.length_a   1.000
_cell.length_b   1.000
_cell.length_c   1.000
_cell.angle_alpha   90.00
_cell.angle_beta   90.00
_cell.angle_gamma   90.00
#
_symmetry.space_group_name_H-M   'P 1'
#
loop_
_entity.id
_entity.type
_entity.pdbx_description
1 polymer ?
#
loop_
_entity_poly.entity_id
_entity_poly.type
_entity_poly.pdbx_seq_one_letter_code
_entity_poly.pdbx_strand_id
1 'polypeptide(L)'
;MLTALRTRALPSLSSSSILQTWKLGFQRSLCSSTENLGYLDLQEVEKILKDVKADDVKVIPVGHQCDWTDFMVIATGRSTWHVRNIAEALIYKVKQKQKGAERMLLPSVQGHEGGKWVVVDSGRVIVHALDEKAREYYNLESLWMSDLTAKRAPNKDLEKSLVKVRPKNNSKKKPVQKNV
;
A
#
# COMPACT_ATOMS: atom_id res chain seq x y z
N MET A 1 47.17 -35.35 -36.62
CA MET A 1 48.10 -34.62 -35.74
C MET A 1 47.34 -34.23 -34.47
N LEU A 2 47.51 -35.00 -33.40
CA LEU A 2 46.78 -34.88 -32.13
C LEU A 2 47.55 -33.99 -31.15
N THR A 3 46.91 -32.97 -30.57
CA THR A 3 47.53 -32.03 -29.62
C THR A 3 46.95 -32.18 -28.20
N ALA A 4 47.81 -32.70 -27.32
CA ALA A 4 47.95 -32.49 -25.88
C ALA A 4 46.71 -32.18 -24.99
N LEU A 5 46.24 -33.19 -24.25
CA LEU A 5 45.60 -32.99 -22.94
C LEU A 5 46.68 -32.66 -21.90
N ARG A 6 46.56 -31.50 -21.25
CA ARG A 6 47.38 -31.12 -20.09
C ARG A 6 46.54 -31.22 -18.83
N THR A 7 46.81 -32.27 -18.06
CA THR A 7 46.34 -32.45 -16.68
C THR A 7 46.94 -31.38 -15.77
N ARG A 8 46.13 -30.81 -14.87
CA ARG A 8 46.62 -30.13 -13.67
C ARG A 8 45.73 -30.46 -12.47
N ALA A 9 46.43 -30.75 -11.38
CA ALA A 9 45.95 -31.29 -10.13
C ALA A 9 45.21 -30.25 -9.26
N LEU A 10 44.33 -30.77 -8.40
CA LEU A 10 43.75 -30.06 -7.27
C LEU A 10 44.75 -30.02 -6.10
N PRO A 11 44.96 -28.87 -5.43
CA PRO A 11 45.64 -28.87 -4.15
C PRO A 11 44.64 -29.13 -2.99
N SER A 12 45.09 -29.98 -2.08
CA SER A 12 44.47 -30.42 -0.84
C SER A 12 44.31 -29.29 0.19
N LEU A 13 43.28 -29.44 1.04
CA LEU A 13 42.94 -28.56 2.16
C LEU A 13 44.10 -28.33 3.13
N SER A 14 44.25 -27.07 3.57
CA SER A 14 44.96 -26.72 4.80
C SER A 14 44.02 -25.93 5.70
N SER A 15 43.93 -26.41 6.94
CA SER A 15 43.07 -25.95 8.02
C SER A 15 43.53 -24.60 8.58
N SER A 16 42.55 -23.88 9.14
CA SER A 16 42.71 -22.85 10.18
C SER A 16 42.97 -21.42 9.67
N SER A 17 41.90 -20.63 9.55
CA SER A 17 41.81 -19.19 9.92
C SER A 17 40.45 -18.62 9.51
N ILE A 18 39.36 -18.99 10.21
CA ILE A 18 38.08 -18.29 10.08
C ILE A 18 37.96 -17.37 11.28
N LEU A 19 38.50 -16.16 11.13
CA LEU A 19 38.12 -15.03 11.96
C LEU A 19 37.84 -13.83 11.05
N GLN A 20 36.78 -13.09 11.40
CA GLN A 20 36.39 -11.76 10.93
C GLN A 20 35.72 -11.79 9.53
N THR A 21 34.54 -11.23 9.23
CA THR A 21 33.82 -10.08 9.80
C THR A 21 32.38 -10.09 9.24
N TRP A 22 31.33 -10.31 10.04
CA TRP A 22 29.93 -10.03 9.63
C TRP A 22 29.40 -8.76 10.28
N LYS A 23 30.28 -7.76 10.40
CA LYS A 23 29.94 -6.46 10.94
C LYS A 23 30.29 -5.37 9.94
N LEU A 24 29.67 -5.48 8.76
CA LEU A 24 29.54 -4.35 7.86
C LEU A 24 28.06 -4.17 7.52
N GLY A 25 27.49 -3.14 8.14
CA GLY A 25 26.56 -2.30 7.40
C GLY A 25 25.11 -2.76 7.32
N PHE A 26 24.50 -3.24 8.41
CA PHE A 26 23.09 -2.94 8.66
C PHE A 26 22.96 -1.47 9.08
N GLN A 27 23.49 -0.55 8.27
CA GLN A 27 23.03 0.82 8.29
C GLN A 27 21.75 0.81 7.48
N ARG A 28 20.63 0.72 8.21
CA ARG A 28 19.36 1.28 7.78
C ARG A 28 19.62 2.74 7.46
N SER A 29 19.97 2.99 6.20
CA SER A 29 19.87 4.31 5.61
C SER A 29 18.40 4.70 5.70
N LEU A 30 18.09 5.60 6.61
CA LEU A 30 16.90 6.44 6.56
C LEU A 30 17.07 7.38 5.35
N CYS A 31 17.01 6.81 4.15
CA CYS A 31 16.91 7.57 2.92
C CYS A 31 15.42 7.77 2.69
N SER A 32 14.88 8.84 3.27
CA SER A 32 13.63 9.44 2.78
C SER A 32 13.94 10.19 1.48
N SER A 33 14.40 9.46 0.47
CA SER A 33 14.32 9.92 -0.90
C SER A 33 13.08 9.27 -1.46
N THR A 34 12.07 10.07 -1.73
CA THR A 34 11.00 9.69 -2.64
C THR A 34 11.67 9.45 -3.99
N GLU A 35 12.24 8.26 -4.18
CA GLU A 35 12.67 7.76 -5.47
C GLU A 35 11.44 7.91 -6.36
N ASN A 36 11.44 8.89 -7.26
CA ASN A 36 10.39 9.08 -8.26
C ASN A 36 10.51 7.93 -9.28
N LEU A 37 10.31 6.68 -8.84
CA LEU A 37 9.89 5.61 -9.73
C LEU A 37 8.65 6.14 -10.44
N GLY A 38 8.55 5.96 -11.75
CA GLY A 38 7.58 6.63 -12.62
C GLY A 38 6.10 6.32 -12.39
N TYR A 39 5.70 5.98 -11.16
CA TYR A 39 4.35 5.87 -10.66
C TYR A 39 3.66 7.22 -10.55
N LEU A 40 2.33 7.18 -10.46
CA LEU A 40 1.50 8.35 -10.23
C LEU A 40 1.36 8.61 -8.74
N ASP A 41 1.48 9.88 -8.37
CA ASP A 41 1.14 10.34 -7.02
C ASP A 41 -0.36 10.64 -6.94
N LEU A 42 -0.95 10.52 -5.74
CA LEU A 42 -2.38 10.77 -5.52
C LEU A 42 -2.81 12.17 -6.00
N GLN A 43 -2.02 13.20 -5.70
CA GLN A 43 -2.31 14.58 -6.12
C GLN A 43 -2.33 14.73 -7.65
N GLU A 44 -1.49 13.99 -8.36
CA GLU A 44 -1.49 14.00 -9.82
C GLU A 44 -2.72 13.30 -10.36
N VAL A 45 -3.11 12.17 -9.79
CA VAL A 45 -4.33 11.45 -10.15
C VAL A 45 -5.55 12.36 -9.96
N GLU A 46 -5.70 13.01 -8.81
CA GLU A 46 -6.78 13.94 -8.53
C GLU A 46 -6.82 15.09 -9.54
N LYS A 47 -5.65 15.65 -9.90
CA LYS A 47 -5.56 16.69 -10.92
C LYS A 47 -6.04 16.19 -12.28
N ILE A 48 -5.59 15.01 -12.72
CA ILE A 48 -5.98 14.43 -14.01
C ILE A 48 -7.49 14.17 -14.04
N LEU A 49 -8.04 13.59 -12.98
CA LEU A 49 -9.48 13.32 -12.88
C LEU A 49 -10.29 14.62 -12.92
N LYS A 50 -9.79 15.70 -12.31
CA LYS A 50 -10.41 17.02 -12.38
C LYS A 50 -10.32 17.63 -13.79
N ASP A 51 -9.17 17.50 -14.44
CA ASP A 51 -8.95 18.02 -15.81
C ASP A 51 -9.86 17.31 -16.83
N VAL A 52 -10.06 16.00 -16.68
CA VAL A 52 -10.98 15.20 -17.50
C VAL A 52 -12.45 15.39 -17.11
N LYS A 53 -12.72 16.07 -15.98
CA LYS A 53 -14.06 16.27 -15.41
C LYS A 53 -14.76 14.94 -15.10
N ALA A 54 -14.04 14.05 -14.42
CA ALA A 54 -14.63 12.85 -13.84
C ALA A 54 -15.62 13.23 -12.71
N ASP A 55 -16.70 12.48 -12.61
CA ASP A 55 -17.75 12.70 -11.63
C ASP A 55 -17.50 11.86 -10.37
N ASP A 56 -17.97 12.35 -9.21
CA ASP A 56 -17.93 11.66 -7.92
C ASP A 56 -16.59 10.96 -7.59
N VAL A 57 -15.51 11.72 -7.52
CA VAL A 57 -14.19 11.16 -7.19
C VAL A 57 -14.08 10.91 -5.69
N LYS A 58 -13.86 9.64 -5.32
CA LYS A 58 -13.65 9.19 -3.94
C LYS A 58 -12.26 8.61 -3.78
N VAL A 59 -11.55 9.04 -2.75
CA VAL A 59 -10.24 8.51 -2.38
C VAL A 59 -10.37 7.72 -1.09
N ILE A 60 -9.97 6.46 -1.13
CA ILE A 60 -10.04 5.53 0.00
C ILE A 60 -8.60 5.12 0.36
N PRO A 61 -8.13 5.42 1.58
CA PRO A 61 -6.84 4.91 2.06
C PRO A 61 -6.97 3.42 2.40
N VAL A 62 -6.20 2.58 1.71
CA VAL A 62 -6.24 1.11 1.85
C VAL A 62 -4.95 0.51 2.41
N GLY A 63 -3.90 1.31 2.63
CA GLY A 63 -2.60 0.82 3.12
C GLY A 63 -2.59 0.12 4.48
N HIS A 64 -3.68 0.18 5.26
CA HIS A 64 -3.82 -0.61 6.50
C HIS A 64 -4.46 -1.99 6.29
N GLN A 65 -4.95 -2.27 5.08
CA GLN A 65 -5.67 -3.48 4.69
C GLN A 65 -4.92 -4.25 3.61
N CYS A 66 -4.26 -3.52 2.71
CA CYS A 66 -3.54 -4.05 1.56
C CYS A 66 -2.08 -3.59 1.61
N ASP A 67 -1.12 -4.53 1.55
CA ASP A 67 0.32 -4.21 1.55
C ASP A 67 0.85 -3.74 0.18
N TRP A 68 0.07 -3.96 -0.89
CA TRP A 68 0.48 -3.72 -2.27
C TRP A 68 0.04 -2.35 -2.81
N THR A 69 -0.89 -1.66 -2.13
CA THR A 69 -1.44 -0.38 -2.57
C THR A 69 -1.76 0.51 -1.38
N ASP A 70 -1.40 1.79 -1.47
CA ASP A 70 -1.65 2.79 -0.43
C ASP A 70 -3.07 3.39 -0.56
N PHE A 71 -3.47 3.70 -1.80
CA PHE A 71 -4.72 4.41 -2.10
C PHE A 71 -5.52 3.75 -3.22
N MET A 72 -6.83 3.66 -2.99
CA MET A 72 -7.82 3.28 -4.00
C MET A 72 -8.67 4.51 -4.34
N VAL A 73 -8.72 4.86 -5.62
CA VAL A 73 -9.48 5.99 -6.13
C VAL A 73 -10.63 5.46 -6.98
N ILE A 74 -11.85 5.88 -6.68
CA ILE A 74 -13.05 5.51 -7.43
C ILE A 74 -13.57 6.77 -8.11
N ALA A 75 -13.70 6.72 -9.44
CA ALA A 75 -14.17 7.83 -10.26
C ALA A 75 -15.31 7.36 -11.16
N THR A 76 -16.33 8.22 -11.35
CA THR A 76 -17.46 7.96 -12.23
C THR A 76 -17.25 8.64 -13.58
N GLY A 77 -17.54 7.93 -14.66
CA GLY A 77 -17.66 8.48 -16.00
C GLY A 77 -19.12 8.49 -16.47
N ARG A 78 -19.52 9.58 -17.13
CA ARG A 78 -20.85 9.76 -17.75
C ARG A 78 -21.20 8.82 -18.91
N SER A 79 -20.19 8.14 -19.47
CA SER A 79 -20.38 7.19 -20.57
C SER A 79 -19.18 6.26 -20.67
N THR A 80 -19.34 5.14 -21.37
CA THR A 80 -18.26 4.17 -21.59
C THR A 80 -17.04 4.79 -22.28
N TRP A 81 -17.27 5.74 -23.20
CA TRP A 81 -16.19 6.49 -23.83
C TRP A 81 -15.49 7.42 -22.83
N HIS A 82 -16.24 8.11 -21.97
CA HIS A 82 -15.66 8.98 -20.96
C HIS A 82 -14.80 8.19 -19.96
N VAL A 83 -15.27 7.01 -19.54
CA VAL A 83 -14.50 6.09 -18.69
C VAL A 83 -13.18 5.66 -19.35
N ARG A 84 -13.21 5.31 -20.65
CA ARG A 84 -11.98 5.00 -21.40
C ARG A 84 -11.03 6.20 -21.47
N ASN A 85 -11.55 7.39 -21.74
CA ASN A 85 -10.76 8.62 -21.81
C ASN A 85 -10.10 8.96 -20.46
N ILE A 86 -10.78 8.71 -19.34
CA ILE A 86 -10.18 8.85 -17.99
C ILE A 86 -8.95 7.93 -17.88
N ALA A 87 -9.08 6.67 -18.26
CA ALA A 87 -7.97 5.72 -18.21
C ALA A 87 -6.82 6.11 -19.15
N GLU A 88 -7.14 6.51 -20.38
CA GLU A 88 -6.15 6.99 -21.35
C GLU A 88 -5.39 8.23 -20.87
N ALA A 89 -6.07 9.18 -20.23
CA ALA A 89 -5.44 10.37 -19.67
C ALA A 89 -4.44 10.02 -18.56
N LEU A 90 -4.75 9.05 -17.70
CA LEU A 90 -3.84 8.54 -16.67
C LEU A 90 -2.62 7.88 -17.31
N ILE A 91 -2.82 6.96 -18.26
CA ILE A 91 -1.75 6.28 -18.99
C ILE A 91 -0.85 7.28 -19.71
N TYR A 92 -1.46 8.27 -20.37
CA TYR A 92 -0.74 9.33 -21.06
C TYR A 92 0.16 10.09 -20.08
N LYS A 93 -0.35 10.46 -18.89
CA LYS A 93 0.44 11.15 -17.89
C LYS A 93 1.64 10.32 -17.41
N VAL A 94 1.45 9.01 -17.18
CA VAL A 94 2.58 8.11 -16.83
C VAL A 94 3.63 8.12 -17.93
N LYS A 95 3.20 7.96 -19.20
CA LYS A 95 4.10 8.02 -20.35
C LYS A 95 4.85 9.34 -20.43
N GLN A 96 4.20 10.47 -20.12
CA GLN A 96 4.85 11.77 -20.09
C GLN A 96 5.91 11.88 -18.99
N LYS A 97 5.64 11.39 -17.76
CA LYS A 97 6.62 11.39 -16.66
C LYS A 97 7.84 10.53 -16.96
N GLN A 98 7.65 9.43 -17.69
CA GLN A 98 8.70 8.48 -18.02
C GLN A 98 9.39 8.76 -19.37
N LYS A 99 9.17 9.92 -19.97
CA LYS A 99 9.88 10.31 -21.18
C LYS A 99 11.38 10.37 -20.91
N GLY A 100 12.14 9.52 -21.59
CA GLY A 100 13.60 9.41 -21.45
C GLY A 100 14.07 8.42 -20.38
N ALA A 101 13.15 7.68 -19.74
CA ALA A 101 13.53 6.56 -18.88
C ALA A 101 14.08 5.39 -19.72
N GLU A 102 15.13 4.73 -19.24
CA GLU A 102 15.74 3.56 -19.88
C GLU A 102 14.74 2.39 -19.99
N ARG A 103 13.84 2.27 -19.01
CA ARG A 103 12.74 1.30 -19.01
C ARG A 103 11.43 1.98 -18.65
N MET A 104 10.43 1.82 -19.52
CA MET A 104 9.08 2.31 -19.28
C MET A 104 8.31 1.32 -18.40
N LEU A 105 7.78 1.80 -17.27
CA LEU A 105 6.90 1.08 -16.36
C LEU A 105 5.48 1.58 -16.56
N LEU A 106 4.77 0.97 -17.50
CA LEU A 106 3.38 1.32 -17.77
C LEU A 106 2.45 0.73 -16.69
N PRO A 107 1.37 1.43 -16.33
CA PRO A 107 0.36 0.89 -15.45
C PRO A 107 -0.36 -0.28 -16.12
N SER A 108 -0.79 -1.25 -15.33
CA SER A 108 -1.66 -2.33 -15.82
C SER A 108 -3.06 -1.77 -16.02
N VAL A 109 -3.68 -2.08 -17.16
CA VAL A 109 -5.01 -1.57 -17.51
C VAL A 109 -5.91 -2.76 -17.82
N GLN A 110 -7.02 -2.85 -17.10
CA GLN A 110 -8.01 -3.92 -17.25
C GLN A 110 -9.37 -3.34 -17.63
N GLY A 111 -10.14 -4.07 -18.44
CA GLY A 111 -11.51 -3.68 -18.81
C GLY A 111 -11.64 -2.54 -19.83
N HIS A 112 -10.53 -2.10 -20.43
CA HIS A 112 -10.48 -0.97 -21.39
C HIS A 112 -11.43 -1.16 -22.59
N GLU A 113 -11.46 -2.37 -23.18
CA GLU A 113 -12.35 -2.67 -24.32
C GLU A 113 -13.83 -2.57 -23.98
N GLY A 114 -14.24 -2.87 -22.74
CA GLY A 114 -15.63 -2.79 -22.32
C GLY A 114 -16.05 -1.35 -21.96
N GLY A 115 -15.14 -0.58 -21.35
CA GLY A 115 -15.37 0.82 -20.98
C GLY A 115 -16.43 1.05 -19.89
N LYS A 116 -17.12 0.01 -19.39
CA LYS A 116 -18.06 0.12 -18.27
C LYS A 116 -17.36 0.17 -16.92
N TRP A 117 -16.24 -0.54 -16.83
CA TRP A 117 -15.39 -0.58 -15.66
C TRP A 117 -13.95 -0.75 -16.16
N VAL A 118 -13.12 0.23 -15.86
CA VAL A 118 -11.71 0.21 -16.19
C VAL A 118 -10.92 0.34 -14.90
N VAL A 119 -9.93 -0.51 -14.74
CA VAL A 119 -9.00 -0.47 -13.61
C VAL A 119 -7.63 -0.11 -14.14
N VAL A 120 -7.06 0.97 -13.60
CA VAL A 120 -5.70 1.41 -13.89
C VAL A 120 -4.88 1.23 -12.63
N ASP A 121 -3.98 0.25 -12.65
CA ASP A 121 -3.10 -0.09 -11.55
C ASP A 121 -1.71 0.50 -11.79
N SER A 122 -1.35 1.49 -10.96
CA SER A 122 -0.03 2.13 -10.94
C SER A 122 0.78 1.74 -9.69
N GLY A 123 0.48 0.62 -9.04
CA GLY A 123 1.12 0.13 -7.82
C GLY A 123 0.59 0.85 -6.58
N ARG A 124 1.18 1.99 -6.22
CA ARG A 124 0.83 2.73 -4.99
C ARG A 124 -0.59 3.30 -5.01
N VAL A 125 -1.08 3.64 -6.20
CA VAL A 125 -2.43 4.18 -6.42
C VAL A 125 -3.12 3.35 -7.48
N ILE A 126 -4.35 2.95 -7.19
CA ILE A 126 -5.23 2.23 -8.12
C ILE A 126 -6.45 3.07 -8.39
N VAL A 127 -6.76 3.24 -9.67
CA VAL A 127 -7.93 4.01 -10.10
C VAL A 127 -8.96 3.08 -10.72
N HIS A 128 -10.13 3.02 -10.12
CA HIS A 128 -11.32 2.40 -10.68
C HIS A 128 -12.17 3.48 -11.34
N ALA A 129 -12.21 3.48 -12.66
CA ALA A 129 -13.13 4.32 -13.44
C ALA A 129 -14.36 3.47 -13.79
N LEU A 130 -15.53 3.87 -13.32
CA LEU A 130 -16.79 3.14 -13.54
C LEU A 130 -17.80 4.02 -14.27
N ASP A 131 -18.63 3.38 -15.10
CA ASP A 131 -19.89 3.97 -15.55
C ASP A 131 -20.85 4.09 -14.36
N GLU A 132 -21.75 5.08 -14.38
CA GLU A 132 -22.67 5.38 -13.26
C GLU A 132 -23.45 4.14 -12.80
N LYS A 133 -24.02 3.39 -13.76
CA LYS A 133 -24.76 2.14 -13.48
C LYS A 133 -23.88 1.05 -12.88
N ALA A 134 -22.62 0.97 -13.30
CA ALA A 134 -21.69 -0.01 -12.76
C ALA A 134 -21.31 0.33 -11.32
N ARG A 135 -21.11 1.62 -11.01
CA ARG A 135 -20.80 2.07 -9.65
C ARG A 135 -21.93 1.75 -8.67
N GLU A 136 -23.17 2.02 -9.06
CA GLU A 136 -24.35 1.67 -8.25
C GLU A 136 -24.48 0.17 -8.05
N TYR A 137 -24.29 -0.62 -9.12
CA TYR A 137 -24.42 -2.07 -9.07
C TYR A 137 -23.37 -2.74 -8.18
N TYR A 138 -22.10 -2.34 -8.32
CA TYR A 138 -21.00 -2.96 -7.57
C TYR A 138 -20.80 -2.37 -6.17
N ASN A 139 -21.19 -1.11 -5.95
CA ASN A 139 -21.12 -0.39 -4.68
C ASN A 139 -19.79 -0.63 -3.90
N LEU A 140 -18.67 -0.44 -4.60
CA LEU A 140 -17.33 -0.72 -4.05
C LEU A 140 -17.03 0.12 -2.79
N GLU A 141 -17.56 1.34 -2.71
CA GLU A 141 -17.38 2.23 -1.56
C GLU A 141 -17.84 1.56 -0.26
N SER A 142 -19.00 0.91 -0.27
CA SER A 142 -19.51 0.24 0.93
C SER A 142 -18.59 -0.90 1.38
N LEU A 143 -18.02 -1.65 0.43
CA LEU A 143 -17.13 -2.77 0.74
C LEU A 143 -15.86 -2.24 1.43
N TRP A 144 -15.15 -1.32 0.79
CA TRP A 144 -13.84 -0.85 1.27
C TRP A 144 -13.89 0.13 2.45
N MET A 145 -15.00 0.86 2.62
CA MET A 145 -15.18 1.77 3.76
C MET A 145 -15.71 1.07 5.01
N SER A 146 -16.43 -0.05 4.89
CA SER A 146 -16.99 -0.76 6.05
C SER A 146 -15.90 -1.17 7.05
N ASP A 147 -14.78 -1.69 6.57
CA ASP A 147 -13.65 -2.11 7.39
C ASP A 147 -12.94 -0.94 8.09
N LEU A 148 -12.91 0.25 7.47
CA LEU A 148 -12.40 1.46 8.10
C LEU A 148 -13.27 1.91 9.28
N THR A 149 -14.59 1.67 9.20
CA THR A 149 -15.52 1.99 10.29
C THR A 149 -15.51 0.96 11.41
N ALA A 150 -15.38 -0.33 11.09
CA ALA A 150 -15.33 -1.41 12.08
C ALA A 150 -14.11 -1.32 13.00
N LYS A 151 -12.93 -0.98 12.48
CA LYS A 151 -11.71 -0.76 13.28
C LYS A 151 -11.75 0.50 14.16
N ARG A 152 -12.63 1.47 13.86
CA ARG A 152 -12.77 2.73 14.60
C ARG A 152 -13.82 2.69 15.72
N ALA A 153 -14.64 1.64 15.79
CA ALA A 153 -15.53 1.47 16.93
C ALA A 153 -14.67 1.31 18.20
N PRO A 154 -14.81 2.18 19.22
CA PRO A 154 -14.07 2.01 20.45
C PRO A 154 -14.45 0.65 21.02
N ASN A 155 -13.44 -0.20 21.18
CA ASN A 155 -13.62 -1.52 21.77
C ASN A 155 -14.01 -1.30 23.23
N LYS A 156 -15.33 -1.21 23.50
CA LYS A 156 -15.89 -0.86 24.82
C LYS A 156 -15.39 -1.78 25.94
N ASP A 157 -14.91 -2.96 25.56
CA ASP A 157 -14.35 -3.96 26.46
C ASP A 157 -12.90 -3.63 26.88
N LEU A 158 -12.13 -2.96 26.02
CA LEU A 158 -10.80 -2.42 26.37
C LEU A 158 -10.92 -1.22 27.31
N GLU A 159 -11.87 -0.31 27.09
CA GLU A 159 -12.07 0.82 28.00
C GLU A 159 -12.55 0.40 29.39
N LYS A 160 -13.46 -0.59 29.46
CA LYS A 160 -13.91 -1.14 30.76
C LYS A 160 -12.78 -1.84 31.53
N SER A 161 -11.83 -2.47 30.83
CA SER A 161 -10.68 -3.11 31.48
C SER A 161 -9.65 -2.10 31.96
N LEU A 162 -9.42 -1.00 31.22
CA LEU A 162 -8.55 0.11 31.64
C LEU A 162 -9.08 0.85 32.88
N VAL A 163 -10.41 0.97 33.03
CA VAL A 163 -11.03 1.63 34.20
C VAL A 163 -10.98 0.75 35.46
N LYS A 164 -10.73 -0.56 35.36
CA LYS A 164 -10.87 -1.51 36.48
C LYS A 164 -9.57 -1.81 37.25
N VAL A 165 -8.68 -0.84 37.43
CA VAL A 165 -7.57 -0.98 38.41
C VAL A 165 -7.51 0.24 39.34
N ARG A 166 -8.41 0.27 40.33
CA ARG A 166 -8.15 0.97 41.60
C ARG A 166 -8.02 -0.09 42.69
N PRO A 167 -6.85 -0.24 43.34
CA PRO A 167 -6.73 -1.08 44.52
C PRO A 167 -7.65 -0.52 45.61
N LYS A 168 -8.59 -1.32 46.13
CA LYS A 168 -9.34 -0.95 47.33
C LYS A 168 -8.41 -1.04 48.53
N ASN A 169 -7.95 0.10 49.04
CA ASN A 169 -7.21 0.17 50.29
C ASN A 169 -8.16 -0.12 51.47
N ASN A 170 -8.09 -1.33 52.03
CA ASN A 170 -8.86 -1.77 53.20
C ASN A 170 -8.21 -1.40 54.55
N SER A 171 -7.59 -0.22 54.68
CA SER A 171 -6.80 0.17 55.88
C SER A 171 -7.59 0.78 57.05
N LYS A 172 -8.85 0.44 57.29
CA LYS A 172 -9.55 0.89 58.50
C LYS A 172 -10.35 -0.22 59.20
N LYS A 173 -9.66 -1.07 59.95
CA LYS A 173 -10.21 -1.65 61.19
C LYS A 173 -9.36 -1.12 62.36
N LYS A 174 -9.92 -0.17 63.12
CA LYS A 174 -9.32 0.31 64.38
C LYS A 174 -9.32 -0.84 65.40
N PRO A 175 -8.27 -1.02 66.21
CA PRO A 175 -8.25 -2.03 67.26
C PRO A 175 -9.26 -1.66 68.35
N VAL A 176 -10.02 -2.67 68.79
CA VAL A 176 -10.91 -2.59 69.96
C VAL A 176 -10.02 -2.46 71.21
N GLN A 177 -10.21 -1.39 71.97
CA GLN A 177 -9.53 -1.17 73.25
C GLN A 177 -10.03 -2.20 74.25
N LYS A 178 -9.11 -2.97 74.86
CA LYS A 178 -9.39 -3.83 76.00
C LYS A 178 -9.40 -2.96 77.25
N ASN A 179 -10.52 -2.93 77.97
CA ASN A 179 -10.55 -2.43 79.34
C ASN A 179 -10.71 -3.60 80.31
N VAL A 180 -9.93 -3.51 81.39
CA VAL A 180 -9.91 -4.34 82.60
C VAL A 180 -11.20 -4.14 83.39
#